data_AF-A0A2N2L4N0-F1
#
_entry.id   AF-A0A2N2L4N0-F1
#
_cell.length_a   1.000
_cell.length_b   1.000
_cell.length_c   1.000
_cell.angle_alpha   90.00
_cell.angle_beta   90.00
_cell.angle_gamma   90.00
#
_symmetry.space_group_name_H-M   'P 1'
#
loop_
_entity.id
_entity.type
_entity.pdbx_description
1 polymer ?
#
loop_
_entity_poly.entity_id
_entity_poly.type
_entity_poly.pdbx_seq_one_letter_code
_entity_poly.pdbx_strand_id
1 'polypeptide(L)'
;MFDKSKCDCCGECLAWCPYIDVDREEGARLFERLVNGEPAEWVRKCITCFGCNEICPTQARPFDLIVKRMEEMGNYVDPSLLNAIRDRFTAKGEFQPPIVKSPVLSLCTIEGVIPWAFQGPIFDGLDVVKGRHFFCNIMFPHLGNES
;
A
#
# COMPACT_ATOMS: atom_id res chain seq x y z
N MET A 1 -3.30 -6.26 6.67
CA MET A 1 -3.52 -7.59 6.09
C MET A 1 -5.01 -7.88 5.92
N PHE A 2 -5.37 -8.62 4.87
CA PHE A 2 -6.74 -9.09 4.60
C PHE A 2 -7.28 -9.98 5.72
N ASP A 3 -8.53 -9.78 6.11
CA ASP A 3 -9.24 -10.56 7.13
C ASP A 3 -10.29 -11.47 6.50
N LYS A 4 -9.89 -12.73 6.26
CA LYS A 4 -10.77 -13.75 5.68
C LYS A 4 -12.03 -14.00 6.52
N SER A 5 -11.99 -13.80 7.84
CA SER A 5 -13.14 -14.04 8.72
C SER A 5 -14.26 -13.01 8.53
N LYS A 6 -13.93 -11.84 8.00
CA LYS A 6 -14.88 -10.74 7.73
C LYS A 6 -15.37 -10.72 6.29
N CYS A 7 -14.68 -11.37 5.36
CA CYS A 7 -15.06 -11.39 3.96
C CYS A 7 -16.24 -12.33 3.75
N ASP A 8 -17.38 -11.78 3.32
CA ASP A 8 -18.58 -12.52 2.92
C ASP A 8 -18.66 -12.75 1.40
N CYS A 9 -17.59 -12.43 0.68
CA CYS A 9 -17.49 -12.49 -0.78
C CYS A 9 -18.63 -11.72 -1.50
N CYS A 10 -19.12 -10.60 -0.93
CA CYS A 10 -20.23 -9.83 -1.49
C CYS A 10 -20.00 -9.19 -2.87
N GLY A 11 -18.76 -9.13 -3.35
CA GLY A 11 -18.41 -8.61 -4.69
C GLY A 11 -18.27 -7.09 -4.82
N GLU A 12 -18.70 -6.31 -3.82
CA GLU A 12 -18.70 -4.83 -3.85
C GLU A 12 -17.34 -4.22 -4.20
N CYS A 13 -16.25 -4.82 -3.68
CA CYS A 13 -14.88 -4.38 -3.93
C CYS A 13 -14.47 -4.39 -5.40
N LEU A 14 -14.98 -5.33 -6.20
CA LEU A 14 -14.69 -5.42 -7.62
C LEU A 14 -15.74 -4.70 -8.45
N ALA A 15 -17.02 -4.79 -8.08
CA ALA A 15 -18.10 -4.10 -8.80
C ALA A 15 -17.99 -2.56 -8.74
N TRP A 16 -17.42 -2.02 -7.66
CA TRP A 16 -17.15 -0.60 -7.54
C TRP A 16 -15.91 -0.15 -8.35
N CYS A 17 -15.04 -1.08 -8.76
CA CYS A 17 -13.74 -0.74 -9.34
C CYS A 17 -13.89 -0.17 -10.76
N PRO A 18 -13.41 1.07 -11.03
CA PRO A 18 -13.51 1.66 -12.37
C PRO A 18 -12.54 1.02 -13.39
N TYR A 19 -11.63 0.16 -12.95
CA TYR A 19 -10.62 -0.50 -13.80
C TYR A 19 -10.92 -1.99 -14.04
N ILE A 20 -11.92 -2.56 -13.36
CA ILE A 20 -12.32 -3.96 -13.48
C ILE A 20 -13.80 -3.97 -13.83
N ASP A 21 -14.11 -4.24 -15.09
CA ASP A 21 -15.47 -4.25 -15.63
C ASP A 21 -16.18 -5.57 -15.31
N VAL A 22 -16.76 -5.64 -14.12
CA VAL A 22 -17.58 -6.76 -13.63
C VAL A 22 -18.76 -6.25 -12.83
N ASP A 23 -19.88 -6.96 -12.90
CA ASP A 23 -20.98 -6.72 -11.97
C ASP A 23 -20.68 -7.31 -10.58
N ARG A 24 -21.63 -7.14 -9.65
CA ARG A 24 -21.49 -7.63 -8.28
C ARG A 24 -21.42 -9.15 -8.18
N GLU A 25 -22.19 -9.88 -8.98
CA GLU A 25 -22.22 -11.34 -8.91
C GLU A 25 -20.90 -11.93 -9.44
N GLU A 26 -20.41 -11.41 -10.57
CA GLU A 26 -19.12 -11.80 -11.11
C GLU A 26 -17.98 -11.35 -10.19
N GLY A 27 -18.06 -10.14 -9.63
CA GLY A 27 -17.12 -9.65 -8.64
C GLY A 27 -17.04 -10.57 -7.40
N ALA A 28 -18.17 -11.05 -6.92
CA ALA A 28 -18.25 -12.01 -5.82
C ALA A 28 -17.51 -13.32 -6.16
N ARG A 29 -17.81 -13.92 -7.32
CA ARG A 29 -17.16 -15.15 -7.78
C ARG A 29 -15.64 -14.97 -7.94
N LEU A 30 -15.21 -13.90 -8.61
CA LEU A 30 -13.79 -13.63 -8.84
C LEU A 30 -13.03 -13.40 -7.54
N PHE A 31 -13.64 -12.69 -6.59
CA PHE A 31 -12.99 -12.44 -5.31
C PHE A 31 -12.96 -13.69 -4.42
N GLU A 32 -14.00 -14.52 -4.44
CA GLU A 32 -13.99 -15.82 -3.74
C GLU A 32 -12.88 -16.73 -4.25
N ARG A 33 -12.70 -16.82 -5.57
CA ARG A 33 -11.57 -17.53 -6.20
C ARG A 33 -10.22 -17.00 -5.72
N LEU A 34 -10.08 -15.67 -5.63
CA LEU A 34 -8.86 -15.02 -5.08
C LEU A 34 -8.59 -15.40 -3.62
N VAL A 35 -9.65 -15.43 -2.79
CA VAL A 35 -9.61 -15.85 -1.37
C VAL A 35 -9.19 -17.32 -1.23
N ASN A 36 -9.57 -18.16 -2.21
CA ASN A 36 -9.20 -19.57 -2.25
C ASN A 36 -7.81 -19.82 -2.88
N GLY A 37 -7.14 -18.77 -3.37
CA GLY A 37 -5.79 -18.87 -3.94
C GLY A 37 -5.75 -19.37 -5.38
N GLU A 38 -6.86 -19.24 -6.10
CA GLU A 38 -6.89 -19.54 -7.51
C GLU A 38 -6.21 -18.44 -8.35
N PRO A 39 -5.69 -18.78 -9.54
CA PRO A 39 -5.16 -17.79 -10.48
C PRO A 39 -6.20 -16.73 -10.85
N ALA A 40 -5.80 -15.47 -10.80
CA ALA A 40 -6.67 -14.31 -11.00
C ALA A 40 -6.02 -13.28 -11.94
N GLU A 41 -6.11 -13.50 -13.26
CA GLU A 41 -5.51 -12.61 -14.26
C GLU A 41 -6.00 -11.15 -14.17
N TRP A 42 -7.23 -10.95 -13.70
CA TRP A 42 -7.79 -9.60 -13.50
C TRP A 42 -6.99 -8.76 -12.50
N VAL A 43 -6.23 -9.38 -11.60
CA VAL A 43 -5.37 -8.68 -10.63
C VAL A 43 -4.38 -7.76 -11.36
N ARG A 44 -3.94 -8.12 -12.58
CA ARG A 44 -3.06 -7.28 -13.42
C ARG A 44 -3.68 -5.95 -13.83
N LYS A 45 -5.02 -5.82 -13.80
CA LYS A 45 -5.74 -4.58 -14.11
C LYS A 45 -5.83 -3.63 -12.92
N CYS A 46 -5.53 -4.10 -11.71
CA CYS A 46 -5.58 -3.25 -10.53
C CYS A 46 -4.42 -2.24 -10.56
N ILE A 47 -4.76 -0.96 -10.39
CA ILE A 47 -3.83 0.18 -10.38
C ILE A 47 -3.35 0.56 -8.98
N THR A 48 -3.52 -0.36 -8.02
CA THR A 48 -3.08 -0.22 -6.62
C THR A 48 -3.60 1.03 -5.89
N CYS A 49 -4.86 1.45 -6.12
CA CYS A 49 -5.42 2.69 -5.58
C CYS A 49 -5.97 2.63 -4.14
N PHE A 50 -5.93 1.47 -3.47
CA PHE A 50 -6.53 1.22 -2.14
C PHE A 50 -8.06 1.38 -2.01
N GLY A 51 -8.77 1.88 -3.02
CA GLY A 51 -10.20 2.21 -2.91
C GLY A 51 -11.10 1.06 -2.45
N CYS A 52 -10.76 -0.19 -2.79
CA CYS A 52 -11.51 -1.35 -2.32
C CYS A 52 -11.46 -1.55 -0.80
N ASN A 53 -10.41 -1.10 -0.10
CA ASN A 53 -10.38 -1.11 1.36
C ASN A 53 -11.37 -0.09 1.95
N GLU A 54 -11.49 1.08 1.35
CA GLU A 54 -12.35 2.17 1.83
C GLU A 54 -13.84 1.84 1.69
N ILE A 55 -14.22 1.11 0.63
CA ILE A 55 -15.62 0.79 0.35
C ILE A 55 -16.07 -0.57 0.91
N CYS A 56 -15.14 -1.42 1.39
CA CYS A 56 -15.47 -2.76 1.84
C CYS A 56 -16.42 -2.71 3.06
N PRO A 57 -17.68 -3.18 2.93
CA PRO A 57 -18.69 -3.00 3.98
C PRO A 57 -18.37 -3.76 5.26
N THR A 58 -17.63 -4.86 5.16
CA THR A 58 -17.23 -5.70 6.29
C THR A 58 -15.83 -5.39 6.81
N GLN A 59 -15.15 -4.39 6.23
CA GLN A 59 -13.77 -4.02 6.58
C GLN A 59 -12.78 -5.20 6.50
N ALA A 60 -13.00 -6.11 5.55
CA ALA A 60 -12.14 -7.28 5.32
C ALA A 60 -10.79 -6.93 4.68
N ARG A 61 -10.59 -5.68 4.24
CA ARG A 61 -9.36 -5.16 3.61
C ARG A 61 -8.97 -5.91 2.31
N PRO A 62 -9.82 -5.92 1.28
CA PRO A 62 -9.59 -6.66 0.04
C PRO A 62 -8.33 -6.27 -0.74
N PHE A 63 -7.88 -5.01 -0.66
CA PHE A 63 -6.65 -4.54 -1.31
C PHE A 63 -5.44 -5.37 -0.89
N ASP A 64 -5.34 -5.67 0.41
CA ASP A 64 -4.19 -6.38 0.98
C ASP A 64 -4.05 -7.78 0.37
N LEU A 65 -5.18 -8.47 0.12
CA LEU A 65 -5.16 -9.76 -0.59
C LEU A 65 -4.78 -9.59 -2.06
N ILE A 66 -5.30 -8.57 -2.74
CA ILE A 66 -4.98 -8.30 -4.15
C ILE A 66 -3.47 -8.05 -4.32
N VAL A 67 -2.88 -7.20 -3.48
CA VAL A 67 -1.43 -6.90 -3.55
C VAL A 67 -0.60 -8.11 -3.17
N LYS A 68 -1.00 -8.89 -2.16
CA LYS A 68 -0.33 -10.16 -1.85
C LYS A 68 -0.29 -11.11 -3.05
N ARG A 69 -1.38 -11.18 -3.83
CA ARG A 69 -1.44 -12.00 -5.06
C ARG A 69 -0.56 -11.42 -6.17
N MET A 70 -0.49 -10.09 -6.31
CA MET A 70 0.47 -9.44 -7.22
C MET A 70 1.91 -9.78 -6.86
N GLU A 71 2.23 -9.77 -5.57
CA GLU A 71 3.56 -10.09 -5.06
C GLU A 71 3.94 -11.55 -5.35
N GLU A 72 3.04 -12.48 -5.08
CA GLU A 72 3.20 -13.91 -5.42
C GLU A 72 3.46 -14.13 -6.93
N MET A 73 2.89 -13.29 -7.79
CA MET A 73 3.14 -13.32 -9.24
C MET A 73 4.49 -12.73 -9.64
N GLY A 74 5.04 -11.81 -8.83
CA GLY A 74 6.39 -11.25 -8.97
C GLY A 74 6.67 -10.46 -10.25
N ASN A 75 5.64 -10.07 -11.01
CA ASN A 75 5.78 -9.45 -12.34
C ASN A 75 4.84 -8.26 -12.58
N TYR A 76 4.33 -7.64 -11.52
CA TYR A 76 3.50 -6.43 -11.62
C TYR A 76 4.30 -5.22 -12.11
N VAL A 77 5.51 -5.05 -11.56
CA VAL A 77 6.54 -4.13 -12.06
C VAL A 77 7.78 -4.92 -12.47
N ASP A 78 8.65 -4.30 -13.27
CA ASP A 78 9.95 -4.89 -13.60
C ASP A 78 10.71 -5.23 -12.29
N PRO A 79 11.12 -6.50 -12.06
CA PRO A 79 11.82 -6.90 -10.84
C PRO A 79 13.11 -6.13 -10.58
N SER A 80 13.83 -5.71 -11.64
CA SER A 80 15.04 -4.91 -11.51
C SER A 80 14.73 -3.49 -11.00
N LEU A 81 13.62 -2.91 -11.45
CA LEU A 81 13.13 -1.62 -10.95
C LEU A 81 12.72 -1.73 -9.48
N LEU A 82 11.98 -2.77 -9.10
CA LEU A 82 11.57 -3.00 -7.71
C LEU A 82 12.79 -3.11 -6.79
N ASN A 83 13.80 -3.89 -7.18
CA ASN A 83 15.04 -4.03 -6.42
C ASN A 83 15.81 -2.70 -6.33
N ALA A 84 15.91 -1.95 -7.42
CA ALA A 84 16.57 -0.65 -7.41
C ALA A 84 15.87 0.36 -6.47
N ILE A 85 14.53 0.35 -6.44
CA ILE A 85 13.76 1.17 -5.49
C ILE A 85 14.02 0.69 -4.06
N ARG A 86 13.97 -0.62 -3.81
CA ARG A 86 14.25 -1.20 -2.49
C ARG A 86 15.63 -0.80 -1.98
N ASP A 87 16.67 -0.92 -2.80
CA ASP A 87 18.04 -0.53 -2.45
C ASP A 87 18.16 0.98 -2.18
N ARG A 88 17.41 1.80 -2.94
CA ARG A 88 17.39 3.26 -2.77
C ARG A 88 16.75 3.69 -1.45
N PHE A 89 15.74 2.97 -0.96
CA PHE A 89 14.98 3.34 0.24
C PHE A 89 15.35 2.56 1.49
N THR A 90 16.03 1.42 1.36
CA THR A 90 16.59 0.67 2.50
C THR A 90 17.53 1.56 3.31
N ALA A 91 17.28 1.62 4.62
CA ALA A 91 18.12 2.37 5.54
C ALA A 91 19.53 1.77 5.60
N LYS A 92 20.55 2.63 5.60
CA LYS A 92 21.96 2.24 5.66
C LYS A 92 22.57 2.69 6.97
N GLY A 93 23.48 1.89 7.51
CA GLY A 93 24.12 2.13 8.80
C GLY A 93 23.19 1.86 9.98
N GLU A 94 23.72 1.99 11.19
CA GLU A 94 22.95 1.81 12.42
C GLU A 94 21.98 2.97 12.64
N PHE A 95 20.83 2.65 13.23
CA PHE A 95 19.88 3.67 13.67
C PHE A 95 20.48 4.47 14.82
N GLN A 96 20.47 5.79 14.67
CA GLN A 96 20.86 6.73 15.71
C GLN A 96 19.60 7.46 16.18
N PRO A 97 19.10 7.17 17.40
CA PRO A 97 17.90 7.81 17.92
C PRO A 97 18.08 9.34 18.00
N PRO A 98 17.20 10.14 17.38
CA PRO A 98 17.27 11.59 17.49
C PRO A 98 16.85 12.05 18.90
N ILE A 99 17.43 13.16 19.37
CA ILE A 99 16.99 13.82 20.60
C ILE A 99 15.74 14.65 20.26
N VAL A 100 14.60 14.26 20.82
CA VAL A 100 13.32 14.97 20.67
C VAL A 100 12.85 15.51 22.03
N LYS A 101 12.33 16.73 22.04
CA LYS A 101 11.87 17.48 23.23
C LYS A 101 10.43 17.97 23.10
N SER A 102 9.89 17.95 21.88
CA SER A 102 8.57 18.44 21.52
C SER A 102 7.77 17.37 20.76
N PRO A 103 6.49 17.59 20.45
CA PRO A 103 5.75 16.73 19.53
C PRO A 103 6.51 16.54 18.21
N VAL A 104 6.51 15.30 17.71
CA VAL A 104 7.33 14.89 16.58
C VAL A 104 6.52 14.84 15.30
N LEU A 105 7.09 15.38 14.23
CA LEU A 105 6.62 15.19 12.86
C LEU A 105 7.57 14.25 12.12
N SER A 106 7.07 13.08 11.70
CA SER A 106 7.79 12.23 10.77
C SER A 106 7.55 12.68 9.34
N LEU A 107 8.62 13.13 8.68
CA LEU A 107 8.60 13.43 7.25
C LEU A 107 9.01 12.24 6.39
N CYS A 108 9.20 11.05 6.99
CA CYS A 108 9.52 9.86 6.23
C CYS A 108 10.74 10.15 5.31
N THR A 109 10.65 9.84 4.02
CA THR A 109 11.63 10.23 3.00
C THR A 109 11.15 11.36 2.09
N ILE A 110 9.99 11.96 2.39
CA ILE A 110 9.33 12.94 1.51
C ILE A 110 10.01 14.30 1.51
N GLU A 111 10.77 14.63 2.55
CA GLU A 111 11.52 15.88 2.66
C GLU A 111 12.53 16.05 1.52
N GLY A 112 13.12 14.96 1.03
CA GLY A 112 13.99 14.99 -0.16
C GLY A 112 13.27 15.22 -1.48
N VAL A 113 11.93 15.16 -1.49
CA VAL A 113 11.08 15.34 -2.69
C VAL A 113 10.42 16.72 -2.71
N ILE A 114 9.90 17.17 -1.57
CA ILE A 114 9.17 18.44 -1.42
C ILE A 114 9.64 19.23 -0.19
N PRO A 115 10.92 19.66 -0.14
CA PRO A 115 11.47 20.36 1.03
C PRO A 115 10.76 21.68 1.34
N TRP A 116 10.07 22.26 0.35
CA TRP A 116 9.33 23.52 0.47
C TRP A 116 7.96 23.38 1.15
N ALA A 117 7.44 22.16 1.35
CA ALA A 117 6.06 21.95 1.79
C ALA A 117 5.84 22.10 3.31
N PHE A 118 6.90 22.06 4.11
CA PHE A 118 6.82 22.02 5.58
C PHE A 118 7.07 23.39 6.20
N GLN A 119 6.20 24.35 5.86
CA GLN A 119 6.30 25.75 6.28
C GLN A 119 4.99 26.26 6.86
N GLY A 120 5.10 27.20 7.81
CA GLY A 120 3.95 27.89 8.42
C GLY A 120 3.59 27.39 9.82
N PRO A 121 2.63 28.07 10.49
CA PRO A 121 2.43 27.96 11.93
C PRO A 121 2.04 26.58 12.45
N ILE A 122 1.47 25.72 11.60
CA ILE A 122 1.12 24.34 11.99
C ILE A 122 2.34 23.46 12.27
N PHE A 123 3.52 23.86 11.78
CA PHE A 123 4.79 23.16 12.00
C PHE A 123 5.62 23.76 13.13
N ASP A 124 5.19 24.87 13.72
CA ASP A 124 5.95 25.58 14.75
C ASP A 124 6.09 24.71 16.02
N GLY A 125 7.31 24.64 16.54
CA GLY A 125 7.63 23.89 17.75
C GLY A 125 7.68 22.37 17.58
N LEU A 126 7.52 21.84 16.37
CA LEU A 126 7.65 20.39 16.11
C LEU A 126 9.12 19.98 15.92
N ASP A 127 9.48 18.85 16.50
CA ASP A 127 10.74 18.18 16.16
C ASP A 127 10.55 17.31 14.92
N VAL A 128 11.39 17.50 13.91
CA VAL A 128 11.29 16.76 12.65
C VAL A 128 12.21 15.54 12.67
N VAL A 129 11.64 14.36 12.42
CA VAL A 129 12.39 13.14 12.11
C VAL A 129 12.21 12.76 10.64
N LYS A 130 13.30 12.34 10.00
CA LYS A 130 13.33 12.10 8.55
C LYS A 130 14.43 11.13 8.15
N GLY A 131 14.34 10.66 6.93
CA GLY A 131 15.31 9.75 6.32
C GLY A 131 14.82 8.30 6.31
N ARG A 132 15.65 7.44 5.73
CA ARG A 132 15.30 6.05 5.41
C ARG A 132 14.96 5.18 6.63
N HIS A 133 15.55 5.49 7.79
CA HIS A 133 15.21 4.82 9.05
C HIS A 133 13.79 5.12 9.54
N PHE A 134 13.18 6.20 9.05
CA PHE A 134 11.78 6.58 9.33
C PHE A 134 10.86 6.32 8.13
N PHE A 135 11.32 5.57 7.13
CA PHE A 135 10.55 5.33 5.92
C PHE A 135 9.32 4.46 6.22
N CYS A 136 8.15 4.91 5.82
CA CYS A 136 6.88 4.22 6.08
C CYS A 136 6.56 3.10 5.07
N ASN A 137 7.42 2.88 4.06
CA ASN A 137 7.24 1.86 3.03
C ASN A 137 5.94 1.99 2.19
N ILE A 138 5.19 3.09 2.31
CA ILE A 138 3.87 3.28 1.69
C ILE A 138 3.88 3.14 0.16
N MET A 139 5.03 3.32 -0.49
CA MET A 139 5.15 3.20 -1.93
C MET A 139 5.15 1.74 -2.43
N PHE A 140 5.56 0.76 -1.61
CA PHE A 140 5.71 -0.63 -2.05
C PHE A 140 4.38 -1.33 -2.38
N PRO A 141 3.29 -1.10 -1.63
CA PRO A 141 1.97 -1.59 -2.05
C PRO A 141 1.55 -1.08 -3.42
N HIS A 142 1.96 0.15 -3.80
CA HIS A 142 1.70 0.67 -5.15
C HIS A 142 2.52 -0.03 -6.24
N LEU A 143 3.60 -0.70 -5.86
CA LEU A 143 4.46 -1.51 -6.72
C LEU A 143 4.09 -3.01 -6.67
N GLY A 144 2.94 -3.36 -6.09
CA GLY A 144 2.47 -4.74 -6.03
C GLY A 144 3.22 -5.60 -5.01
N ASN A 145 3.73 -5.00 -3.93
CA ASN A 145 4.47 -5.68 -2.86
C ASN A 145 3.81 -5.34 -1.51
N GLU A 146 3.22 -6.35 -0.86
CA GLU A 146 2.44 -6.21 0.38
C GLU A 146 3.35 -6.15 1.61
N SER A 147 4.50 -6.84 1.53
CA SER A 147 5.47 -7.02 2.61
C SER A 147 6.87 -6.47 2.33
#